data_AF-A0A1I3K3K1-F1
#
_entry.id   AF-A0A1I3K3K1-F1
#
_cell.length_a   1.000
_cell.length_b   1.000
_cell.length_c   1.000
_cell.angle_alpha   90.00
_cell.angle_beta   90.00
_cell.angle_gamma   90.00
#
_symmetry.space_group_name_H-M   'P 1'
#
loop_
_entity.id
_entity.type
_entity.pdbx_description
1 polymer ?
#
loop_
_entity_poly.entity_id
_entity_poly.type
_entity_poly.pdbx_seq_one_letter_code
_entity_poly.pdbx_strand_id
1 'polypeptide(L)'
;MNFKTCHCRVLRAIIIYMKKTICSIFLTLIAALAFAERPLVRDIQARSGNGKKIRITWQLPQSPEPSLYNLLLYRTTEQITSYSQLKDLEPVATLTPDRSGYTDQVEDLRDYFYTVISETDKGPYDVVLLSFNSTVTGVHLNAKKSASEPPAKKDYETVYPDGTLRKTPLPYLDIIEGVGAEPLVSDNTASKVSSLTGGNRKPSKAAVLTPYIFEEDLVSPDGGDAYLLFEILKTSFVTKKYKETVDKLNNLIGTNISDETRNRAYFYLGESQYFNHDYEEAVKSFVKVQQAFPTLSQKWLEASLDRI
;
A
#
# COMPACT_ATOMS: atom_id res chain seq x y z
N MET A 1 -54.24 -35.84 -54.35
CA MET A 1 -53.52 -34.77 -55.06
C MET A 1 -53.69 -33.48 -54.25
N ASN A 2 -52.74 -33.11 -53.38
CA ASN A 2 -52.72 -31.80 -52.69
C ASN A 2 -51.36 -31.57 -52.00
N PHE A 3 -50.29 -31.47 -52.80
CA PHE A 3 -48.94 -31.18 -52.30
C PHE A 3 -48.55 -29.68 -52.40
N LYS A 4 -49.42 -28.81 -52.91
CA LYS A 4 -49.09 -27.39 -53.19
C LYS A 4 -49.38 -26.40 -52.05
N THR A 5 -50.15 -26.76 -51.04
CA THR A 5 -50.58 -25.81 -49.98
C THR A 5 -49.66 -25.76 -48.76
N CYS A 6 -48.77 -26.74 -48.56
CA CYS A 6 -47.91 -26.78 -47.38
C CYS A 6 -46.64 -25.90 -47.54
N HIS A 7 -46.06 -25.84 -48.73
CA HIS A 7 -44.79 -25.14 -48.96
C HIS A 7 -44.89 -23.60 -48.88
N CYS A 8 -46.08 -23.02 -49.14
CA CYS A 8 -46.27 -21.58 -49.21
C CYS A 8 -46.45 -20.91 -47.83
N ARG A 9 -46.92 -21.66 -46.82
CA ARG A 9 -47.08 -21.16 -45.44
C ARG A 9 -45.75 -21.12 -44.68
N VAL A 10 -44.87 -22.08 -44.92
CA VAL A 10 -43.55 -22.15 -44.27
C VAL A 10 -42.62 -21.03 -44.76
N LEU A 11 -42.62 -20.73 -46.07
CA LEU A 11 -41.82 -19.63 -46.61
C LEU A 11 -42.28 -18.26 -46.09
N ARG A 12 -43.59 -18.02 -45.96
CA ARG A 12 -44.12 -16.76 -45.39
C ARG A 12 -43.78 -16.61 -43.91
N ALA A 13 -43.81 -17.70 -43.14
CA ALA A 13 -43.44 -17.67 -41.72
C ALA A 13 -41.95 -17.37 -41.52
N ILE A 14 -41.06 -17.96 -42.34
CA ILE A 14 -39.61 -17.72 -42.27
C ILE A 14 -39.27 -16.26 -42.65
N ILE A 15 -39.90 -15.71 -43.69
CA ILE A 15 -39.67 -14.31 -44.11
C ILE A 15 -40.15 -13.31 -43.05
N ILE A 16 -41.28 -13.57 -42.38
CA ILE A 16 -41.79 -12.72 -41.28
C ILE A 16 -40.89 -12.81 -40.05
N TYR A 17 -40.36 -14.00 -39.74
CA TYR A 17 -39.44 -14.20 -38.62
C TYR A 17 -38.08 -13.53 -38.87
N MET A 18 -37.52 -13.67 -40.07
CA MET A 18 -36.29 -13.00 -40.48
C MET A 18 -36.43 -11.47 -40.52
N LYS A 19 -37.59 -10.93 -40.93
CA LYS A 19 -37.83 -9.48 -40.94
C LYS A 19 -37.97 -8.90 -39.53
N LYS A 20 -38.52 -9.66 -38.57
CA LYS A 20 -38.59 -9.28 -37.15
C LYS A 20 -37.24 -9.36 -36.45
N THR A 21 -36.44 -10.40 -36.72
CA THR A 21 -35.10 -10.52 -36.12
C THR A 21 -34.12 -9.50 -36.70
N ILE A 22 -34.15 -9.23 -38.00
CA ILE A 22 -33.33 -8.18 -38.62
C ILE A 22 -33.71 -6.80 -38.08
N CYS A 23 -35.01 -6.51 -37.89
CA CYS A 23 -35.46 -5.23 -37.31
C CYS A 23 -35.07 -5.11 -35.82
N SER A 24 -35.14 -6.20 -35.04
CA SER A 24 -34.74 -6.21 -33.63
C SER A 24 -33.23 -6.06 -33.44
N ILE A 25 -32.41 -6.64 -34.31
CA ILE A 25 -30.94 -6.50 -34.28
C ILE A 25 -30.52 -5.11 -34.77
N PHE A 26 -31.23 -4.53 -35.73
CA PHE A 26 -30.98 -3.16 -36.18
C PHE A 26 -31.38 -2.14 -35.10
N LEU A 27 -32.46 -2.38 -34.35
CA LEU A 27 -32.89 -1.51 -33.25
C LEU A 27 -31.94 -1.57 -32.03
N THR A 28 -31.34 -2.73 -31.73
CA THR A 28 -30.34 -2.84 -30.65
C THR A 28 -28.97 -2.31 -31.07
N LEU A 29 -28.61 -2.38 -32.35
CA LEU A 29 -27.36 -1.80 -32.87
C LEU A 29 -27.44 -0.25 -32.91
N ILE A 30 -28.62 0.34 -33.14
CA ILE A 30 -28.82 1.80 -33.10
C ILE A 30 -28.81 2.34 -31.66
N ALA A 31 -29.30 1.57 -30.68
CA ALA A 31 -29.30 1.99 -29.28
C ALA A 31 -27.88 2.14 -28.70
N ALA A 32 -26.88 1.43 -29.25
CA ALA A 32 -25.49 1.55 -28.81
C ALA A 32 -24.76 2.79 -29.38
N LEU A 33 -25.33 3.48 -30.37
CA LEU A 33 -24.69 4.59 -31.08
C LEU A 33 -25.22 5.98 -30.69
N ALA A 34 -26.19 6.08 -29.77
CA ALA A 34 -26.89 7.33 -29.47
C ALA A 34 -26.96 7.69 -27.98
N PHE A 35 -26.05 7.17 -27.15
CA PHE A 35 -25.89 7.71 -25.80
C PHE A 35 -24.97 8.93 -25.87
N ALA A 36 -25.60 10.10 -25.98
CA ALA A 36 -24.93 11.37 -25.73
C ALA A 36 -24.25 11.31 -24.36
N GLU A 37 -22.92 11.42 -24.35
CA GLU A 37 -22.18 11.38 -23.09
C GLU A 37 -22.31 12.75 -22.39
N ARG A 38 -22.36 12.72 -21.06
CA ARG A 38 -22.28 13.96 -20.29
C ARG A 38 -20.94 14.63 -20.60
N PRO A 39 -20.89 15.97 -20.72
CA PRO A 39 -19.64 16.70 -20.94
C PRO A 39 -18.84 16.69 -19.65
N LEU A 40 -18.35 15.54 -19.21
CA LEU A 40 -17.62 15.37 -17.96
C LEU A 40 -16.38 14.54 -18.23
N VAL A 41 -15.26 15.03 -17.71
CA VAL A 41 -13.98 14.34 -17.75
C VAL A 41 -14.01 13.12 -16.82
N ARG A 42 -13.37 12.03 -17.22
CA ARG A 42 -13.34 10.75 -16.49
C ARG A 42 -11.93 10.37 -16.05
N ASP A 43 -11.85 9.49 -15.05
CA ASP A 43 -10.63 8.87 -14.56
C ASP A 43 -9.48 9.86 -14.32
N ILE A 44 -9.77 10.96 -13.60
CA ILE A 44 -8.71 11.89 -13.22
C ILE A 44 -7.68 11.19 -12.33
N GLN A 45 -6.41 11.29 -12.72
CA GLN A 45 -5.28 10.78 -11.97
C GLN A 45 -4.24 11.87 -11.83
N ALA A 46 -3.77 12.10 -10.61
CA ALA A 46 -2.62 12.95 -10.33
C ALA A 46 -1.49 12.07 -9.80
N ARG A 47 -0.27 12.29 -10.30
CA ARG A 47 0.94 11.55 -9.88
C ARG A 47 2.11 12.52 -9.74
N SER A 48 2.93 12.33 -8.70
CA SER A 48 4.19 13.07 -8.55
C SER A 48 5.12 12.69 -9.71
N GLY A 49 5.58 13.70 -10.45
CA GLY A 49 6.61 13.58 -11.48
C GLY A 49 8.02 13.72 -10.89
N ASN A 50 9.02 13.83 -11.78
CA ASN A 50 10.40 14.09 -11.38
C ASN A 50 10.58 15.57 -10.99
N GLY A 51 11.15 15.83 -9.81
CA GLY A 51 11.35 17.18 -9.27
C GLY A 51 10.06 17.81 -8.72
N LYS A 52 9.92 19.13 -8.87
CA LYS A 52 8.80 19.95 -8.37
C LYS A 52 7.54 19.92 -9.27
N LYS A 53 7.26 18.78 -9.92
CA LYS A 53 6.23 18.68 -10.95
C LYS A 53 5.20 17.61 -10.60
N ILE A 54 3.92 17.95 -10.68
CA ILE A 54 2.81 17.00 -10.55
C ILE A 54 2.16 16.83 -11.93
N ARG A 55 2.06 15.58 -12.40
CA ARG A 55 1.42 15.25 -13.67
C ARG A 55 -0.02 14.84 -13.41
N ILE A 56 -0.96 15.56 -14.01
CA ILE A 56 -2.39 15.27 -13.98
C ILE A 56 -2.81 14.76 -15.36
N THR A 57 -3.56 13.66 -15.39
CA THR A 57 -4.08 13.03 -16.62
C THR A 57 -5.53 12.63 -16.44
N TRP A 58 -6.29 12.64 -17.52
CA TRP A 58 -7.71 12.28 -17.52
C TRP A 58 -8.17 11.76 -18.89
N GLN A 59 -9.37 11.22 -18.93
CA GLN A 59 -10.03 10.75 -20.15
C GLN A 59 -11.13 11.70 -20.60
N LEU A 60 -11.14 12.04 -21.88
CA LEU A 60 -12.15 12.90 -22.51
C LEU A 60 -13.41 12.08 -22.85
N PRO A 61 -14.61 12.69 -22.79
CA PRO A 61 -15.83 12.09 -23.34
C PRO A 61 -15.73 11.99 -24.87
N GLN A 62 -16.29 10.93 -25.46
CA GLN A 62 -16.16 10.65 -26.90
C GLN A 62 -17.06 11.54 -27.76
N SER A 63 -18.31 11.73 -27.32
CA SER A 63 -19.31 12.57 -27.99
C SER A 63 -20.14 13.32 -26.94
N PRO A 64 -19.58 14.39 -26.33
CA PRO A 64 -20.26 15.14 -25.30
C PRO A 64 -21.41 15.98 -25.87
N GLU A 65 -22.60 15.89 -25.27
CA GLU A 65 -23.68 16.85 -25.50
C GLU A 65 -24.09 17.48 -24.15
N PRO A 66 -23.96 18.81 -23.97
CA PRO A 66 -23.46 19.83 -24.91
C PRO A 66 -21.94 19.77 -25.20
N SER A 67 -21.51 20.42 -26.28
CA SER A 67 -20.10 20.44 -26.72
C SER A 67 -19.18 21.13 -25.70
N LEU A 68 -17.99 20.59 -25.53
CA LEU A 68 -16.95 21.15 -24.67
C LEU A 68 -16.33 22.41 -25.31
N TYR A 69 -16.29 23.51 -24.56
CA TYR A 69 -15.62 24.75 -24.94
C TYR A 69 -14.21 24.80 -24.35
N ASN A 70 -14.08 24.68 -23.03
CA ASN A 70 -12.80 24.64 -22.32
C ASN A 70 -12.81 23.59 -21.19
N LEU A 71 -11.63 23.31 -20.63
CA LEU A 71 -11.46 22.58 -19.39
C LEU A 71 -10.80 23.48 -18.35
N LEU A 72 -11.43 23.64 -17.20
CA LEU A 72 -10.98 24.42 -16.06
C LEU A 72 -10.34 23.47 -15.03
N LEU A 73 -9.06 23.66 -14.74
CA LEU A 73 -8.34 22.88 -13.74
C LEU A 73 -8.24 23.66 -12.43
N TYR A 74 -8.72 23.07 -11.34
CA TYR A 74 -8.63 23.63 -9.98
C TYR A 74 -7.64 22.83 -9.14
N ARG A 75 -6.99 23.52 -8.20
CA ARG A 75 -6.07 22.94 -7.21
C ARG A 75 -6.39 23.48 -5.83
N THR A 76 -6.51 22.58 -4.86
CA THR A 76 -6.76 22.92 -3.45
C THR A 76 -5.90 22.05 -2.53
N THR A 77 -5.73 22.49 -1.28
CA THR A 77 -5.09 21.69 -0.22
C THR A 77 -6.08 20.84 0.57
N GLU A 78 -7.38 21.05 0.36
CA GLU A 78 -8.47 20.27 0.94
C GLU A 78 -9.24 19.57 -0.17
N GLN A 79 -9.85 18.42 0.16
CA GLN A 79 -10.60 17.63 -0.79
C GLN A 79 -11.86 18.37 -1.27
N ILE A 80 -12.04 18.44 -2.59
CA ILE A 80 -13.21 19.06 -3.21
C ILE A 80 -14.31 18.01 -3.38
N THR A 81 -15.41 18.19 -2.66
CA THR A 81 -16.58 17.31 -2.67
C THR A 81 -17.77 17.91 -3.40
N SER A 82 -17.78 19.23 -3.60
CA SER A 82 -18.90 19.96 -4.20
C SER A 82 -18.45 21.12 -5.08
N TYR A 83 -19.26 21.46 -6.09
CA TYR A 83 -18.98 22.58 -6.99
C TYR A 83 -19.02 23.95 -6.28
N SER A 84 -19.77 24.09 -5.19
CA SER A 84 -19.82 25.33 -4.40
C SER A 84 -18.46 25.75 -3.86
N GLN A 85 -17.57 24.81 -3.56
CA GLN A 85 -16.21 25.11 -3.09
C GLN A 85 -15.33 25.69 -4.19
N LEU A 86 -15.71 25.50 -5.46
CA LEU A 86 -14.96 25.97 -6.63
C LEU A 86 -15.40 27.36 -7.10
N LYS A 87 -16.59 27.84 -6.71
CA LYS A 87 -17.15 29.11 -7.20
C LYS A 87 -16.30 30.34 -6.86
N ASP A 88 -15.66 30.31 -5.69
CA ASP A 88 -14.85 31.43 -5.18
C ASP A 88 -13.36 31.25 -5.49
N LEU A 89 -12.99 30.16 -6.17
CA LEU A 89 -11.60 29.84 -6.49
C LEU A 89 -11.28 30.19 -7.94
N GLU A 90 -10.07 30.72 -8.16
CA GLU A 90 -9.55 30.91 -9.51
C GLU A 90 -8.99 29.60 -10.06
N PRO A 91 -9.26 29.25 -11.33
CA PRO A 91 -8.69 28.06 -11.95
C PRO A 91 -7.17 28.24 -12.14
N VAL A 92 -6.43 27.17 -11.90
CA VAL A 92 -4.98 27.11 -12.13
C VAL A 92 -4.65 27.23 -13.61
N ALA A 93 -5.48 26.63 -14.46
CA ALA A 93 -5.32 26.70 -15.90
C ALA A 93 -6.66 26.51 -16.61
N THR A 94 -6.83 27.28 -17.68
CA THR A 94 -7.88 27.07 -18.69
C THR A 94 -7.25 26.36 -19.88
N LEU A 95 -7.74 25.17 -20.18
CA LEU A 95 -7.18 24.26 -21.18
C LEU A 95 -8.14 24.09 -22.35
N THR A 96 -7.56 23.78 -23.52
CA THR A 96 -8.32 23.41 -24.71
C THR A 96 -9.06 22.07 -24.49
N PRO A 97 -10.21 21.87 -25.15
CA PRO A 97 -11.06 20.70 -24.92
C PRO A 97 -10.42 19.38 -25.36
N ASP A 98 -9.45 19.42 -26.27
CA ASP A 98 -8.74 18.24 -26.79
C ASP A 98 -7.61 17.73 -25.87
N ARG A 99 -7.34 18.44 -24.77
CA ARG A 99 -6.20 18.14 -23.90
C ARG A 99 -6.59 17.13 -22.82
N SER A 100 -5.84 16.03 -22.73
CA SER A 100 -6.05 14.93 -21.77
C SER A 100 -5.06 14.91 -20.59
N GLY A 101 -4.26 15.97 -20.44
CA GLY A 101 -3.32 16.06 -19.32
C GLY A 101 -2.63 17.41 -19.17
N TYR A 102 -2.20 17.68 -17.94
CA TYR A 102 -1.53 18.90 -17.53
C TYR A 102 -0.37 18.58 -16.58
N THR A 103 0.64 19.45 -16.54
CA THR A 103 1.74 19.33 -15.58
C THR A 103 1.77 20.61 -14.77
N ASP A 104 1.45 20.47 -13.49
CA ASP A 104 1.49 21.55 -12.53
C ASP A 104 2.88 21.63 -11.85
N GLN A 105 3.29 22.83 -11.50
CA GLN A 105 4.55 23.11 -10.82
C GLN A 105 4.22 23.65 -9.43
N VAL A 106 4.60 22.89 -8.40
CA VAL A 106 4.35 23.21 -6.99
C VAL A 106 5.67 23.26 -6.24
N GLU A 107 5.76 24.15 -5.26
CA GLU A 107 7.00 24.32 -4.48
C GLU A 107 6.98 23.59 -3.14
N ASP A 108 5.79 23.40 -2.57
CA ASP A 108 5.60 22.86 -1.22
C ASP A 108 5.38 21.34 -1.22
N LEU A 109 5.60 20.74 -0.05
CA LEU A 109 5.40 19.31 0.22
C LEU A 109 3.98 19.00 0.74
N ARG A 110 3.00 19.89 0.52
CA ARG A 110 1.62 19.68 0.95
C ARG A 110 0.89 18.72 0.02
N ASP A 111 -0.16 18.10 0.53
CA ASP A 111 -1.09 17.32 -0.28
C ASP A 111 -1.98 18.25 -1.11
N TYR A 112 -1.99 18.03 -2.42
CA TYR A 112 -2.83 18.76 -3.35
C TYR A 112 -3.90 17.87 -3.95
N PHE A 113 -5.12 18.42 -4.05
CA PHE A 113 -6.26 17.82 -4.71
C PHE A 113 -6.54 18.59 -5.99
N TYR A 114 -6.85 17.86 -7.05
CA TYR A 114 -7.13 18.42 -8.37
C TYR A 114 -8.54 18.09 -8.80
N THR A 115 -9.20 19.06 -9.43
CA THR A 115 -10.53 18.88 -10.04
C THR A 115 -10.54 19.50 -11.42
N VAL A 116 -11.08 18.77 -12.40
CA VAL A 116 -11.27 19.26 -13.77
C VAL A 116 -12.77 19.47 -13.99
N ILE A 117 -13.14 20.71 -14.33
CA ILE A 117 -14.50 21.08 -14.70
C ILE A 117 -14.52 21.40 -16.19
N SER A 118 -15.49 20.86 -16.87
CA SER A 118 -15.80 21.17 -18.27
C SER A 118 -16.61 22.46 -18.36
N GLU A 119 -16.22 23.33 -19.27
CA GLU A 119 -16.98 24.52 -19.63
C GLU A 119 -17.73 24.25 -20.94
N THR A 120 -19.01 24.57 -20.96
CA THR A 120 -19.93 24.37 -22.09
C THR A 120 -20.46 25.73 -22.57
N ASP A 121 -21.26 25.73 -23.64
CA ASP A 121 -21.95 26.91 -24.15
C ASP A 121 -22.83 27.62 -23.10
N LYS A 122 -23.30 26.88 -22.09
CA LYS A 122 -24.13 27.38 -20.98
C LYS A 122 -23.33 27.73 -19.72
N GLY A 123 -22.00 27.59 -19.77
CA GLY A 123 -21.10 27.82 -18.65
C GLY A 123 -20.50 26.53 -18.07
N PRO A 124 -19.84 26.61 -16.90
CA PRO A 124 -19.18 25.48 -16.25
C PRO A 124 -20.19 24.43 -15.78
N TYR A 125 -19.88 23.17 -16.05
CA TYR A 125 -20.68 22.03 -15.65
C TYR A 125 -20.52 21.77 -14.14
N ASP A 126 -21.59 22.00 -13.37
CA ASP A 126 -21.60 22.13 -11.92
C ASP A 126 -21.56 20.80 -11.13
N VAL A 127 -21.05 19.74 -11.76
CA VAL A 127 -21.01 18.39 -11.18
C VAL A 127 -19.59 18.03 -10.81
N VAL A 128 -19.38 17.77 -9.52
CA VAL A 128 -18.14 17.21 -8.98
C VAL A 128 -18.40 15.79 -8.49
N LEU A 129 -17.65 14.84 -9.03
CA LEU A 129 -17.66 13.43 -8.67
C LEU A 129 -16.25 12.99 -8.28
N LEU A 130 -16.14 12.51 -7.05
CA LEU A 130 -14.92 11.89 -6.53
C LEU A 130 -14.50 10.71 -7.42
N SER A 131 -13.21 10.61 -7.69
CA SER A 131 -12.57 9.61 -8.57
C SER A 131 -12.97 9.69 -10.06
N PHE A 132 -13.81 10.66 -10.45
CA PHE A 132 -14.22 10.87 -11.84
C PHE A 132 -13.52 12.10 -12.40
N ASN A 133 -13.93 13.26 -11.93
CA ASN A 133 -13.37 14.54 -12.31
C ASN A 133 -12.70 15.27 -11.14
N SER A 134 -12.77 14.72 -9.93
CA SER A 134 -12.03 15.17 -8.74
C SER A 134 -11.20 14.03 -8.12
N THR A 135 -9.98 14.33 -7.70
CA THR A 135 -9.10 13.36 -7.02
C THR A 135 -9.54 13.11 -5.58
N VAL A 136 -9.55 11.84 -5.16
CA VAL A 136 -9.83 11.46 -3.76
C VAL A 136 -8.57 11.46 -2.90
N THR A 137 -7.45 11.03 -3.47
CA THR A 137 -6.16 10.98 -2.78
C THR A 137 -5.36 12.23 -3.10
N GLY A 138 -4.89 12.92 -2.05
CA GLY A 138 -3.99 14.05 -2.20
C GLY A 138 -2.65 13.60 -2.79
N VAL A 139 -2.07 14.44 -3.65
CA VAL A 139 -0.77 14.21 -4.25
C VAL A 139 0.20 15.24 -3.71
N HIS A 140 1.28 14.75 -3.09
CA HIS A 140 2.41 15.56 -2.66
C HIS A 140 3.63 15.26 -3.53
N LEU A 141 4.61 16.16 -3.47
CA LEU A 141 5.90 15.94 -4.10
C LEU A 141 6.65 14.85 -3.34
N ASN A 142 7.15 13.85 -4.08
CA ASN A 142 8.12 12.92 -3.54
C ASN A 142 9.42 13.66 -3.31
N ALA A 143 9.67 14.07 -2.06
CA ALA A 143 10.99 14.49 -1.63
C ALA A 143 11.92 13.31 -1.83
N LYS A 144 12.64 13.29 -2.96
CA LYS A 144 13.76 12.38 -3.15
C LYS A 144 14.67 12.69 -1.97
N LYS A 145 14.73 11.79 -0.99
CA LYS A 145 15.73 11.82 0.06
C LYS A 145 17.04 11.60 -0.65
N SER A 146 17.58 12.65 -1.26
CA SER A 146 18.99 12.75 -1.51
C SER A 146 19.55 12.69 -0.10
N ALA A 147 19.98 11.49 0.29
CA ALA A 147 21.01 11.37 1.27
C ALA A 147 22.22 12.07 0.66
N SER A 148 22.22 13.41 0.67
CA SER A 148 23.46 14.13 0.79
C SER A 148 24.03 13.57 2.09
N GLU A 149 25.12 12.81 1.98
CA GLU A 149 26.00 12.59 3.11
C GLU A 149 26.07 13.90 3.89
N PRO A 150 25.84 13.89 5.21
CA PRO A 150 25.98 15.09 6.00
C PRO A 150 27.32 15.73 5.62
N PRO A 151 27.36 17.03 5.27
CA PRO A 151 28.59 17.65 4.83
C PRO A 151 29.64 17.36 5.88
N ALA A 152 30.74 16.73 5.44
CA ALA A 152 31.87 16.40 6.30
C ALA A 152 32.13 17.62 7.19
N LYS A 153 32.05 17.43 8.52
CA LYS A 153 32.28 18.50 9.49
C LYS A 153 33.57 19.18 9.08
N LYS A 154 33.49 20.45 8.67
CA LYS A 154 34.69 21.24 8.45
C LYS A 154 35.33 21.43 9.81
N ASP A 155 36.52 20.89 10.00
CA ASP A 155 37.36 21.16 11.17
C ASP A 155 37.71 22.65 11.16
N TYR A 156 36.93 23.46 11.89
CA TYR A 156 37.34 24.81 12.20
C TYR A 156 38.16 24.75 13.48
N GLU A 157 39.42 25.19 13.39
CA GLU A 157 40.28 25.37 14.54
C GLU A 157 39.64 26.42 15.46
N THR A 158 39.05 25.96 16.57
CA THR A 158 38.46 26.84 17.57
C THR A 158 39.59 27.46 18.37
N VAL A 159 39.88 28.74 18.11
CA VAL A 159 40.83 29.50 18.92
C VAL A 159 40.16 29.79 20.27
N TYR A 160 40.62 29.11 21.32
CA TYR A 160 40.14 29.30 22.68
C TYR A 160 40.85 30.50 23.34
N PRO A 161 40.14 31.41 24.00
CA PRO A 161 40.77 32.45 24.83
C PRO A 161 41.56 31.82 25.99
N ASP A 162 42.71 32.41 26.33
CA ASP A 162 43.59 31.94 27.40
C ASP A 162 42.84 31.76 28.73
N GLY A 163 43.01 30.58 29.34
CA GLY A 163 42.39 30.21 30.62
C GLY A 163 41.03 29.51 30.52
N THR A 164 40.46 29.32 29.32
CA THR A 164 39.24 28.53 29.14
C THR A 164 39.54 27.04 28.92
N LEU A 165 38.78 26.17 29.58
CA LEU A 165 38.87 24.72 29.38
C LEU A 165 38.37 24.36 27.97
N ARG A 166 39.20 23.64 27.20
CA ARG A 166 38.84 23.15 25.87
C ARG A 166 37.63 22.22 25.97
N LYS A 167 36.65 22.41 25.08
CA LYS A 167 35.44 21.56 25.03
C LYS A 167 35.69 20.22 24.34
N THR A 168 36.61 20.19 23.37
CA THR A 168 37.01 18.97 22.69
C THR A 168 38.31 18.45 23.32
N PRO A 169 38.37 17.17 23.70
CA PRO A 169 39.62 16.57 24.13
C PRO A 169 40.62 16.61 22.96
N LEU A 170 41.92 16.55 23.27
CA LEU A 170 42.92 16.43 22.21
C LEU A 170 42.60 15.23 21.32
N PRO A 171 42.73 15.36 19.99
CA PRO A 171 42.66 14.22 19.10
C PRO A 171 43.70 13.20 19.55
N TYR A 172 43.29 11.93 19.62
CA TYR A 172 44.17 10.84 20.04
C TYR A 172 45.26 10.69 18.99
N LEU A 173 46.50 11.00 19.37
CA LEU A 173 47.64 10.71 18.54
C LEU A 173 48.03 9.26 18.82
N ASP A 174 47.81 8.37 17.85
CA ASP A 174 48.42 7.02 17.87
C ASP A 174 49.92 7.17 17.57
N ILE A 175 50.69 7.55 18.59
CA ILE A 175 52.16 7.71 18.49
C ILE A 175 52.88 6.37 18.71
N ILE A 176 52.16 5.25 18.75
CA ILE A 176 52.73 3.96 19.12
C ILE A 176 52.37 2.91 18.07
N GLU A 177 52.89 3.08 16.86
CA GLU A 177 53.12 1.94 15.97
C GLU A 177 54.19 1.04 16.63
N GLY A 178 53.75 0.00 17.36
CA GLY A 178 54.66 -1.08 17.78
C GLY A 178 54.60 -1.57 19.22
N VAL A 179 53.62 -1.16 20.05
CA VAL A 179 53.38 -1.86 21.33
C VAL A 179 52.17 -2.76 21.15
N GLY A 180 52.46 -4.06 21.12
CA GLY A 180 51.48 -5.12 20.94
C GLY A 180 50.30 -5.01 21.90
N ALA A 181 49.17 -5.54 21.43
CA ALA A 181 47.91 -5.66 22.14
C ALA A 181 48.07 -6.22 23.56
N GLU A 182 48.27 -5.35 24.54
CA GLU A 182 47.86 -5.66 25.90
C GLU A 182 46.36 -5.36 26.02
N PRO A 183 45.57 -6.26 26.62
CA PRO A 183 44.15 -6.00 26.81
C PRO A 183 43.98 -4.71 27.62
N LEU A 184 43.26 -3.75 27.05
CA LEU A 184 42.96 -2.42 27.63
C LEU A 184 42.20 -2.47 28.97
N VAL A 185 41.94 -3.65 29.50
CA VAL A 185 41.13 -3.90 30.69
C VAL A 185 41.90 -4.87 31.57
N SER A 186 42.20 -4.45 32.80
CA SER A 186 42.80 -5.35 33.79
C SER A 186 41.83 -6.49 34.10
N ASP A 187 42.36 -7.69 34.37
CA ASP A 187 41.56 -8.87 34.72
C ASP A 187 40.59 -8.61 35.88
N ASN A 188 40.99 -7.73 36.81
CA ASN A 188 40.16 -7.25 37.91
C ASN A 188 38.95 -6.42 37.44
N THR A 189 39.11 -5.62 36.39
CA THR A 189 38.02 -4.82 35.83
C THR A 189 37.08 -5.70 35.01
N ALA A 190 37.63 -6.64 34.22
CA ALA A 190 36.84 -7.60 33.45
C ALA A 190 35.98 -8.51 34.35
N SER A 191 36.56 -8.99 35.46
CA SER A 191 35.84 -9.80 36.46
C SER A 191 34.78 -9.01 37.23
N LYS A 192 35.04 -7.73 37.53
CA LYS A 192 34.05 -6.86 38.20
C LYS A 192 32.88 -6.50 37.28
N VAL A 193 33.15 -6.23 36.00
CA VAL A 193 32.10 -6.05 34.98
C VAL A 193 31.26 -7.32 34.86
N SER A 194 31.89 -8.50 34.82
CA SER A 194 31.19 -9.79 34.79
C SER A 194 30.28 -10.01 36.00
N SER A 195 30.64 -9.48 37.17
CA SER A 195 29.79 -9.55 38.37
C SER A 195 28.60 -8.58 38.33
N LEU A 196 28.74 -7.44 37.65
CA LEU A 196 27.70 -6.40 37.53
C LEU A 196 26.69 -6.70 36.41
N THR A 197 27.13 -7.34 35.33
CA THR A 197 26.25 -7.75 34.22
C THR A 197 25.48 -9.04 34.52
N GLY A 198 25.47 -9.50 35.77
CA GLY A 198 24.90 -10.78 36.14
C GLY A 198 25.75 -11.92 35.59
N GLY A 199 26.82 -12.24 36.31
CA GLY A 199 27.76 -13.30 35.95
C GLY A 199 27.03 -14.57 35.51
N ASN A 200 27.39 -15.07 34.34
CA ASN A 200 26.92 -16.36 33.84
C ASN A 200 25.39 -16.55 33.86
N ARG A 201 24.66 -15.75 33.09
CA ARG A 201 23.80 -16.44 32.11
C ARG A 201 24.73 -17.03 31.07
N LYS A 202 25.33 -18.17 31.41
CA LYS A 202 25.73 -19.19 30.42
C LYS A 202 24.60 -19.17 29.39
N PRO A 203 24.84 -19.11 28.06
CA PRO A 203 23.77 -19.27 27.11
C PRO A 203 23.18 -20.66 27.36
N SER A 204 22.20 -20.70 28.27
CA SER A 204 21.28 -21.80 28.44
C SER A 204 20.74 -21.89 27.03
N LYS A 205 21.18 -22.92 26.28
CA LYS A 205 20.70 -23.23 24.93
C LYS A 205 19.25 -22.77 24.91
N ALA A 206 18.97 -21.65 24.21
CA ALA A 206 17.69 -20.97 24.34
C ALA A 206 16.63 -22.05 24.23
N ALA A 207 15.87 -22.28 25.31
CA ALA A 207 14.99 -23.43 25.36
C ALA A 207 14.03 -23.28 24.19
N VAL A 208 13.96 -24.29 23.33
CA VAL A 208 13.03 -24.27 22.19
C VAL A 208 11.64 -24.11 22.77
N LEU A 209 10.95 -23.04 22.36
CA LEU A 209 9.59 -22.79 22.82
C LEU A 209 8.68 -23.94 22.37
N THR A 210 7.71 -24.30 23.21
CA THR A 210 6.66 -25.25 22.85
C THR A 210 5.63 -24.55 21.97
N PRO A 211 5.12 -25.21 20.90
CA PRO A 211 4.03 -24.65 20.08
C PRO A 211 2.84 -24.27 20.97
N TYR A 212 2.31 -23.08 20.78
CA TYR A 212 1.11 -22.61 21.44
C TYR A 212 -0.11 -22.80 20.53
N ILE A 213 -1.25 -23.19 21.09
CA ILE A 213 -2.52 -23.30 20.37
C ILE A 213 -3.54 -22.49 21.15
N PHE A 214 -4.22 -21.58 20.46
CA PHE A 214 -5.27 -20.74 21.04
C PHE A 214 -6.46 -21.60 21.47
N GLU A 215 -7.13 -21.22 22.57
CA GLU A 215 -8.27 -21.96 23.14
C GLU A 215 -9.41 -22.12 22.14
N GLU A 216 -9.61 -21.08 21.31
CA GLU A 216 -10.60 -21.01 20.26
C GLU A 216 -10.40 -22.06 19.16
N ASP A 217 -9.16 -22.50 18.93
CA ASP A 217 -8.81 -23.45 17.86
C ASP A 217 -8.69 -24.91 18.37
N LEU A 218 -8.98 -25.18 19.65
CA LEU A 218 -9.08 -26.56 20.16
C LEU A 218 -10.38 -27.25 19.73
N VAL A 219 -11.44 -26.47 19.51
CA VAL A 219 -12.77 -26.98 19.15
C VAL A 219 -13.07 -26.62 17.71
N SER A 220 -13.66 -27.57 16.96
CA SER A 220 -14.08 -27.30 15.58
C SER A 220 -15.19 -26.23 15.59
N PRO A 221 -15.01 -25.08 14.92
CA PRO A 221 -16.04 -24.05 14.84
C PRO A 221 -17.17 -24.47 13.89
N ASP A 222 -18.33 -23.79 14.00
CA ASP A 222 -19.55 -24.07 13.23
C ASP A 222 -19.41 -23.82 11.71
N GLY A 223 -18.37 -23.09 11.28
CA GLY A 223 -18.04 -22.88 9.87
C GLY A 223 -17.20 -21.61 9.63
N GLY A 224 -17.07 -21.23 8.35
CA GLY A 224 -16.41 -20.00 7.94
C GLY A 224 -14.88 -20.08 7.79
N ASP A 225 -14.22 -18.94 7.89
CA ASP A 225 -12.76 -18.80 7.79
C ASP A 225 -12.03 -19.43 8.98
N ALA A 226 -12.63 -19.39 10.18
CA ALA A 226 -12.13 -20.07 11.36
C ALA A 226 -12.05 -21.60 11.17
N TYR A 227 -13.00 -22.19 10.44
CA TYR A 227 -12.96 -23.62 10.12
C TYR A 227 -11.77 -23.97 9.21
N LEU A 228 -11.47 -23.12 8.22
CA LEU A 228 -10.31 -23.32 7.34
C LEU A 228 -9.00 -23.25 8.12
N LEU A 229 -8.87 -22.30 9.04
CA LEU A 229 -7.72 -22.22 9.93
C LEU A 229 -7.59 -23.49 10.78
N PHE A 230 -8.67 -23.94 11.41
CA PHE A 230 -8.71 -25.18 12.19
C PHE A 230 -8.29 -26.41 11.36
N GLU A 231 -8.78 -26.54 10.12
CA GLU A 231 -8.41 -27.63 9.22
C GLU A 231 -6.92 -27.65 8.90
N ILE A 232 -6.33 -26.49 8.63
CA ILE A 232 -4.89 -26.32 8.36
C ILE A 232 -4.07 -26.74 9.58
N LEU A 233 -4.46 -26.28 10.77
CA LEU A 233 -3.76 -26.59 12.03
C LEU A 233 -3.79 -28.08 12.32
N LYS A 234 -4.98 -28.70 12.25
CA LYS A 234 -5.16 -30.14 12.49
C LYS A 234 -4.35 -30.99 11.50
N THR A 235 -4.32 -30.59 10.24
CA THR A 235 -3.70 -31.39 9.17
C THR A 235 -2.18 -31.26 9.14
N SER A 236 -1.65 -30.04 9.27
CA SER A 236 -0.22 -29.75 9.04
C SER A 236 0.53 -29.28 10.29
N PHE A 237 -0.06 -28.41 11.13
CA PHE A 237 0.63 -27.86 12.30
C PHE A 237 0.80 -28.91 13.42
N VAL A 238 -0.27 -29.62 13.76
CA VAL A 238 -0.24 -30.70 14.77
C VAL A 238 0.63 -31.87 14.31
N THR A 239 0.70 -32.12 13.00
CA THR A 239 1.58 -33.15 12.41
C THR A 239 3.03 -32.68 12.26
N LYS A 240 3.37 -31.46 12.76
CA LYS A 240 4.70 -30.83 12.73
C LYS A 240 5.28 -30.60 11.33
N LYS A 241 4.43 -30.54 10.32
CA LYS A 241 4.82 -30.24 8.94
C LYS A 241 4.85 -28.73 8.70
N TYR A 242 5.76 -28.04 9.39
CA TYR A 242 5.77 -26.57 9.44
C TYR A 242 5.92 -25.92 8.06
N LYS A 243 6.71 -26.50 7.16
CA LYS A 243 6.85 -26.00 5.78
C LYS A 243 5.52 -26.01 5.02
N GLU A 244 4.76 -27.11 5.07
CA GLU A 244 3.43 -27.19 4.45
C GLU A 244 2.44 -26.23 5.13
N THR A 245 2.55 -26.04 6.45
CA THR A 245 1.71 -25.11 7.20
C THR A 245 1.93 -23.66 6.75
N VAL A 246 3.19 -23.24 6.55
CA VAL A 246 3.53 -21.89 6.07
C VAL A 246 2.85 -21.61 4.73
N ASP A 247 2.94 -22.55 3.78
CA ASP A 247 2.32 -22.39 2.45
C ASP A 247 0.79 -22.28 2.55
N LYS A 248 0.15 -23.14 3.34
CA LYS A 248 -1.31 -23.14 3.54
C LYS A 248 -1.80 -21.86 4.24
N LEU A 249 -1.08 -21.39 5.25
CA LEU A 249 -1.43 -20.17 5.99
C LEU A 249 -1.26 -18.92 5.13
N ASN A 250 -0.21 -18.84 4.31
CA ASN A 250 -0.04 -17.73 3.36
C ASN A 250 -1.19 -17.67 2.35
N ASN A 251 -1.63 -18.82 1.84
CA ASN A 251 -2.81 -18.89 0.98
C ASN A 251 -4.08 -18.41 1.70
N LEU A 252 -4.29 -18.82 2.95
CA LEU A 252 -5.44 -18.39 3.75
C LEU A 252 -5.44 -16.87 3.97
N ILE A 253 -4.30 -16.30 4.37
CA ILE A 253 -4.15 -14.85 4.63
C ILE A 253 -4.38 -14.02 3.35
N GLY A 254 -4.08 -14.59 2.18
CA GLY A 254 -4.34 -13.98 0.88
C GLY A 254 -5.82 -13.92 0.48
N THR A 255 -6.70 -14.62 1.20
CA THR A 255 -8.15 -14.61 0.96
C THR A 255 -8.88 -13.59 1.85
N ASN A 256 -10.16 -13.36 1.56
CA ASN A 256 -11.00 -12.51 2.39
C ASN A 256 -11.40 -13.25 3.68
N ILE A 257 -10.58 -13.08 4.72
CA ILE A 257 -10.81 -13.59 6.07
C ILE A 257 -11.05 -12.43 7.05
N SER A 258 -11.71 -12.73 8.16
CA SER A 258 -11.90 -11.81 9.29
C SER A 258 -10.56 -11.40 9.91
N ASP A 259 -10.53 -10.23 10.55
CA ASP A 259 -9.31 -9.72 11.20
C ASP A 259 -8.86 -10.61 12.37
N GLU A 260 -9.81 -11.19 13.10
CA GLU A 260 -9.51 -12.09 14.21
C GLU A 260 -8.81 -13.37 13.74
N THR A 261 -9.37 -14.04 12.73
CA THR A 261 -8.77 -15.22 12.10
C THR A 261 -7.44 -14.87 11.43
N ARG A 262 -7.32 -13.68 10.81
CA ARG A 262 -6.07 -13.19 10.23
C ARG A 262 -4.98 -13.02 11.28
N ASN A 263 -5.31 -12.44 12.42
CA ASN A 263 -4.35 -12.26 13.51
C ASN A 263 -3.87 -13.61 14.07
N ARG A 264 -4.78 -14.56 14.31
CA ARG A 264 -4.39 -15.92 14.71
C ARG A 264 -3.54 -16.62 13.63
N ALA A 265 -3.93 -16.52 12.37
CA ALA A 265 -3.19 -17.10 11.26
C ALA A 265 -1.75 -16.55 11.14
N TYR A 266 -1.56 -15.23 11.31
CA TYR A 266 -0.22 -14.64 11.36
C TYR A 266 0.61 -15.11 12.57
N PHE A 267 -0.02 -15.34 13.71
CA PHE A 267 0.66 -15.89 14.87
C PHE A 267 1.16 -17.32 14.61
N TYR A 268 0.30 -18.20 14.09
CA TYR A 268 0.69 -19.56 13.71
C TYR A 268 1.70 -19.62 12.56
N LEU A 269 1.66 -18.63 11.67
CA LEU A 269 2.66 -18.46 10.62
C LEU A 269 4.03 -18.18 11.23
N GLY A 270 4.10 -17.24 12.18
CA GLY A 270 5.33 -16.92 12.91
C GLY A 270 5.89 -18.12 13.69
N GLU A 271 5.03 -18.87 14.38
CA GLU A 271 5.45 -20.10 15.07
C GLU A 271 5.97 -21.15 14.09
N SER A 272 5.27 -21.36 12.98
CA SER A 272 5.69 -22.33 11.95
C SER A 272 7.03 -21.94 11.32
N GLN A 273 7.27 -20.66 11.06
CA GLN A 273 8.53 -20.12 10.57
C GLN A 273 9.67 -20.30 11.58
N TYR A 274 9.39 -20.05 12.87
CA TYR A 274 10.35 -20.30 13.95
C TYR A 274 10.80 -21.76 14.00
N PHE A 275 9.85 -22.71 13.92
CA PHE A 275 10.18 -24.13 13.90
C PHE A 275 10.83 -24.59 12.59
N ASN A 276 10.63 -23.87 11.49
CA ASN A 276 11.32 -24.10 10.21
C ASN A 276 12.72 -23.44 10.15
N HIS A 277 13.17 -22.78 11.22
CA HIS A 277 14.44 -22.03 11.32
C HIS A 277 14.51 -20.74 10.49
N ASP A 278 13.38 -20.24 10.01
CA ASP A 278 13.27 -18.98 9.29
C ASP A 278 12.99 -17.82 10.28
N TYR A 279 13.95 -17.55 11.17
CA TYR A 279 13.75 -16.61 12.29
C TYR A 279 13.50 -15.16 11.84
N GLU A 280 14.10 -14.73 10.73
CA GLU A 280 13.87 -13.38 10.19
C GLU A 280 12.42 -13.16 9.77
N GLU A 281 11.81 -14.15 9.11
CA GLU A 281 10.42 -14.09 8.70
C GLU A 281 9.48 -14.27 9.89
N ALA A 282 9.84 -15.11 10.86
CA ALA A 282 9.10 -15.27 12.10
C ALA A 282 8.95 -13.93 12.83
N VAL A 283 10.05 -13.16 12.96
CA VAL A 283 10.02 -11.81 13.56
C VAL A 283 9.04 -10.90 12.82
N LYS A 284 9.07 -10.88 11.48
CA LYS A 284 8.13 -10.05 10.69
C LYS A 284 6.67 -10.44 10.94
N SER A 285 6.39 -11.74 11.03
CA SER A 285 5.05 -12.25 11.33
C SER A 285 4.58 -11.84 12.73
N PHE A 286 5.43 -11.97 13.75
CA PHE A 286 5.07 -11.61 15.13
C PHE A 286 4.92 -10.10 15.35
N VAL A 287 5.67 -9.25 14.63
CA VAL A 287 5.48 -7.79 14.67
C VAL A 287 4.08 -7.40 14.20
N LYS A 288 3.53 -8.07 13.17
CA LYS A 288 2.19 -7.77 12.65
C LYS A 288 1.09 -8.03 13.69
N VAL A 289 1.27 -9.04 14.54
CA VAL A 289 0.28 -9.45 15.55
C VAL A 289 0.55 -8.88 16.94
N GLN A 290 1.57 -8.03 17.08
CA GLN A 290 1.95 -7.44 18.37
C GLN A 290 0.81 -6.64 19.02
N GLN A 291 0.00 -5.95 18.21
CA GLN A 291 -1.14 -5.19 18.73
C GLN A 291 -2.27 -6.11 19.22
N ALA A 292 -2.48 -7.26 18.58
CA ALA A 292 -3.52 -8.21 18.95
C ALA A 292 -3.12 -9.08 20.15
N PHE A 293 -1.87 -9.57 20.18
CA PHE A 293 -1.36 -10.48 21.20
C PHE A 293 -0.04 -9.98 21.79
N PRO A 294 -0.03 -8.92 22.60
CA PRO A 294 1.21 -8.24 23.01
C PRO A 294 2.14 -9.14 23.84
N THR A 295 1.61 -9.85 24.83
CA THR A 295 2.40 -10.71 25.73
C THR A 295 2.96 -11.94 25.03
N LEU A 296 2.12 -12.63 24.24
CA LEU A 296 2.51 -13.82 23.50
C LEU A 296 3.50 -13.47 22.38
N SER A 297 3.20 -12.46 21.58
CA SER A 297 4.07 -12.06 20.45
C SER A 297 5.43 -11.58 20.95
N GLN A 298 5.49 -10.85 22.07
CA GLN A 298 6.76 -10.42 22.66
C GLN A 298 7.64 -11.62 23.04
N LYS A 299 7.06 -12.63 23.72
CA LYS A 299 7.79 -13.85 24.10
C LYS A 299 8.40 -14.56 22.88
N TRP A 300 7.64 -14.66 21.79
CA TRP A 300 8.12 -15.29 20.57
C TRP A 300 9.10 -14.43 19.77
N LEU A 301 8.95 -13.11 19.79
CA LEU A 301 9.90 -12.15 19.21
C LEU A 301 11.26 -12.25 19.88
N GLU A 302 11.30 -12.18 21.20
CA GLU A 302 12.55 -12.32 21.99
C GLU A 302 13.23 -13.66 21.69
N ALA A 303 12.47 -14.75 21.69
CA ALA A 303 13.02 -16.08 21.40
C ALA A 303 13.50 -16.25 19.95
N SER A 304 12.91 -15.52 18.99
CA SER A 304 13.35 -15.52 17.59
C SER A 304 14.62 -14.70 17.41
N LEU A 305 14.69 -13.52 18.04
CA LEU A 305 15.85 -12.63 18.00
C LEU A 305 17.08 -13.25 18.68
N ASP A 306 16.90 -14.00 19.77
CA ASP A 306 17.98 -14.72 20.45
C ASP A 306 18.65 -15.81 19.57
N ARG A 307 18.05 -16.16 18.42
CA ARG A 307 18.55 -17.21 17.50
C ARG A 307 19.06 -16.68 16.16
N ILE A 308 18.95 -15.38 15.90
CA ILE A 308 19.54 -14.70 14.74
C ILE A 308 20.97 -14.30 15.10
#